data_AF-A0A847L814-F1
#
_entry.id   AF-A0A847L814-F1
#
_cell.length_a   1.000
_cell.length_b   1.000
_cell.length_c   1.000
_cell.angle_alpha   90.00
_cell.angle_beta   90.00
_cell.angle_gamma   90.00
#
_symmetry.space_group_name_H-M   'P 1'
#
loop_
_entity.id
_entity.type
_entity.pdbx_description
1 polymer ?
#
loop_
_entity_poly.entity_id
_entity_poly.type
_entity_poly.pdbx_seq_one_letter_code
_entity_poly.pdbx_strand_id
1 'polypeptide(L)'
;MEPSQSPVLSKYDFGRLRNMWEPLVLEVVAGLIQRWEMCDCQDCVFDVTALALNQLPSKYWVLDKYDVLTTPDSFLNDANNKRLAEESVLRALRLVEKNPHH
;
A
#
# COMPACT_ATOMS: atom_id res chain seq x y z
N MET A 1 -2.67 5.80 21.38
CA MET A 1 -2.27 7.22 21.32
C MET A 1 -1.69 7.43 19.94
N GLU A 2 -2.39 8.16 19.05
CA GLU A 2 -1.86 8.40 17.71
C GLU A 2 -0.59 9.27 17.82
N PRO A 3 0.56 8.83 17.28
CA PRO A 3 1.81 9.59 17.35
C PRO A 3 1.69 11.02 16.79
N SER A 4 0.78 11.21 15.83
CA SER A 4 0.43 12.49 15.20
C SER A 4 -0.22 13.50 16.17
N GLN A 5 -0.74 13.07 17.33
CA GLN A 5 -1.40 13.95 18.30
C GLN A 5 -0.44 14.52 19.37
N SER A 6 0.86 14.29 19.23
CA SER A 6 1.87 14.96 20.06
C SER A 6 1.83 16.49 19.87
N PRO A 7 1.85 17.31 20.95
CA PRO A 7 1.88 18.77 20.84
C PRO A 7 3.02 19.28 19.94
N VAL A 8 4.15 18.58 19.94
CA VAL A 8 5.33 18.92 19.13
C VAL A 8 5.09 18.69 17.63
N LEU A 9 4.28 17.69 17.29
CA LEU A 9 4.04 17.24 15.92
C LEU A 9 2.78 17.84 15.30
N SER A 10 1.89 18.40 16.12
CA SER A 10 0.61 19.01 15.71
C SER A 10 0.70 20.12 14.65
N LYS A 11 1.88 20.72 14.49
CA LYS A 11 2.16 21.75 13.46
C LYS A 11 2.48 21.20 12.06
N TYR A 12 2.58 19.88 11.90
CA TYR A 12 2.90 19.22 10.63
C TYR A 12 1.70 18.45 10.10
N ASP A 13 1.48 18.53 8.79
CA ASP A 13 0.47 17.73 8.09
C ASP A 13 1.11 16.44 7.53
N PHE A 14 1.03 15.36 8.31
CA PHE A 14 1.51 14.04 7.88
C PHE A 14 0.63 13.40 6.79
N GLY A 15 -0.58 13.89 6.55
CA GLY A 15 -1.45 13.41 5.47
C GLY A 15 -0.83 13.61 4.08
N ARG A 16 0.12 14.55 3.98
CA ARG A 16 0.89 14.82 2.77
C ARG A 16 1.98 13.78 2.50
N LEU A 17 2.34 12.95 3.47
CA LEU A 17 3.24 11.81 3.25
C LEU A 17 2.42 10.63 2.73
N ARG A 18 2.70 10.20 1.51
CA ARG A 18 2.01 9.07 0.88
C ARG A 18 2.99 7.98 0.49
N ASN A 19 2.69 6.74 0.87
CA ASN A 19 3.35 5.58 0.30
C ASN A 19 2.82 5.35 -1.12
N MET A 20 3.69 5.40 -2.11
CA MET A 20 3.29 5.30 -3.52
C MET A 20 2.88 3.89 -3.94
N TRP A 21 3.27 2.88 -3.17
CA TRP A 21 2.85 1.50 -3.42
C TRP A 21 1.40 1.23 -3.02
N GLU A 22 0.88 1.98 -2.05
CA GLU A 22 -0.45 1.79 -1.47
C GLU A 22 -1.58 1.74 -2.52
N PRO A 23 -1.73 2.71 -3.44
CA PRO A 23 -2.75 2.63 -4.48
C PRO A 23 -2.60 1.40 -5.40
N LEU A 24 -1.37 1.02 -5.77
CA LEU A 24 -1.13 -0.14 -6.64
C LEU A 24 -1.46 -1.46 -5.93
N VAL A 25 -1.10 -1.57 -4.66
CA VAL A 25 -1.42 -2.73 -3.82
C VAL A 25 -2.93 -2.85 -3.63
N LEU A 26 -3.60 -1.75 -3.30
CA LEU A 26 -5.06 -1.73 -3.10
C LEU A 26 -5.83 -2.04 -4.39
N GLU A 27 -5.34 -1.62 -5.55
CA GLU A 27 -5.91 -1.97 -6.85
C GLU A 27 -5.88 -3.50 -7.09
N VAL A 28 -4.73 -4.14 -6.81
CA VAL A 28 -4.60 -5.60 -6.96
C VAL A 28 -5.48 -6.35 -5.96
N VAL A 29 -5.48 -5.92 -4.68
CA VAL A 29 -6.32 -6.51 -3.63
C VAL A 29 -7.81 -6.43 -4.01
N ALA A 30 -8.26 -5.26 -4.46
CA ALA A 30 -9.64 -5.07 -4.91
C ALA A 30 -9.98 -6.01 -6.09
N GLY A 31 -9.06 -6.17 -7.04
CA GLY A 31 -9.23 -7.09 -8.17
C GLY A 31 -9.33 -8.56 -7.74
N LEU A 32 -8.53 -8.99 -6.76
CA LEU A 32 -8.59 -10.36 -6.21
C LEU A 32 -9.92 -10.62 -5.50
N ILE A 33 -10.39 -9.68 -4.69
CA ILE A 33 -11.69 -9.77 -4.01
C ILE A 33 -12.83 -9.87 -5.04
N GLN A 34 -12.82 -9.01 -6.06
CA GLN A 34 -13.83 -9.03 -7.13
C GLN A 34 -13.88 -10.34 -7.91
N ARG A 35 -12.73 -11.01 -8.07
CA ARG A 35 -12.62 -12.33 -8.71
C ARG A 35 -12.85 -13.50 -7.77
N TRP A 36 -13.18 -13.25 -6.50
CA TRP A 36 -13.35 -14.28 -5.46
C TRP A 36 -12.09 -15.12 -5.22
N GLU A 37 -10.91 -14.53 -5.46
CA GLU A 37 -9.59 -15.17 -5.30
C GLU A 37 -8.94 -14.82 -3.94
N MET A 38 -9.65 -14.09 -3.08
CA MET A 38 -9.17 -13.65 -1.77
C MET A 38 -10.35 -13.49 -0.81
N CYS A 39 -10.16 -13.82 0.46
CA CYS A 39 -11.12 -13.52 1.53
C CYS A 39 -11.26 -11.99 1.72
N ASP A 40 -12.49 -11.51 1.79
CA ASP A 40 -12.83 -10.08 1.88
C ASP A 40 -13.04 -9.57 3.32
N CYS A 41 -12.77 -10.40 4.33
CA CYS A 41 -12.85 -9.96 5.72
C CYS A 41 -11.75 -8.94 6.06
N GLN A 42 -12.02 -8.09 7.05
CA GLN A 42 -11.12 -7.02 7.45
C GLN A 42 -9.72 -7.52 7.81
N ASP A 43 -9.62 -8.61 8.56
CA ASP A 43 -8.33 -9.14 9.03
C ASP A 43 -7.48 -9.63 7.86
N CYS A 44 -8.05 -10.44 6.96
CA CYS A 44 -7.35 -10.91 5.75
C CYS A 44 -6.92 -9.75 4.85
N VAL A 45 -7.80 -8.77 4.62
CA VAL A 45 -7.46 -7.59 3.81
C VAL A 45 -6.31 -6.81 4.43
N PHE A 46 -6.33 -6.60 5.74
CA PHE A 46 -5.28 -5.85 6.45
C PHE A 46 -3.96 -6.61 6.46
N ASP A 47 -3.98 -7.91 6.72
CA ASP A 47 -2.77 -8.73 6.75
C ASP A 47 -2.12 -8.80 5.37
N VAL A 48 -2.89 -9.06 4.31
CA VAL A 48 -2.37 -9.11 2.94
C VAL A 48 -1.78 -7.75 2.55
N THR A 49 -2.51 -6.66 2.82
CA THR A 49 -2.06 -5.31 2.47
C THR A 49 -0.79 -4.93 3.23
N ALA A 50 -0.74 -5.18 4.54
CA ALA A 50 0.42 -4.87 5.38
C ALA A 50 1.66 -5.68 4.96
N LEU A 51 1.50 -7.00 4.76
CA LEU A 51 2.59 -7.87 4.31
C LEU A 51 3.10 -7.48 2.91
N ALA A 52 2.20 -7.15 1.99
CA ALA A 52 2.57 -6.72 0.64
C ALA A 52 3.36 -5.40 0.66
N LEU A 53 2.92 -4.42 1.45
CA LEU A 53 3.61 -3.13 1.57
C LEU A 53 4.97 -3.26 2.26
N ASN A 54 5.08 -4.12 3.29
CA ASN A 54 6.34 -4.35 4.00
C ASN A 54 7.40 -5.05 3.15
N GLN A 55 7.01 -5.76 2.08
CA GLN A 55 7.93 -6.42 1.14
C GLN A 55 8.40 -5.50 0.02
N LEU A 56 7.75 -4.35 -0.19
CA LEU A 56 8.08 -3.40 -1.24
C LEU A 56 9.11 -2.37 -0.73
N PRO A 57 10.00 -1.85 -1.59
CA PRO A 57 10.96 -0.84 -1.18
C PRO A 57 10.24 0.43 -0.73
N SER A 58 10.62 1.00 0.41
CA SER A 58 9.98 2.21 0.93
C SER A 58 9.99 3.35 -0.11
N LYS A 59 8.81 3.83 -0.52
CA LYS A 59 8.67 4.91 -1.50
C LYS A 59 7.61 5.90 -1.03
N TYR A 60 8.06 6.96 -0.36
CA TYR A 60 7.19 8.03 0.11
C TYR A 60 7.32 9.29 -0.73
N TRP A 61 6.20 9.93 -1.01
CA TRP A 61 6.14 11.27 -1.59
C TRP A 61 5.54 12.26 -0.61
N VAL A 62 6.04 13.50 -0.65
CA VAL A 62 5.38 14.65 -0.04
C VAL A 62 4.51 15.31 -1.11
N LEU A 63 3.19 15.19 -0.99
CA LEU A 63 2.25 15.84 -1.90
C LEU A 63 2.40 17.37 -1.86
N ASP A 64 2.11 18.03 -2.98
CA ASP A 64 2.23 19.49 -3.21
C ASP A 64 3.66 20.08 -3.25
N LYS A 65 4.70 19.24 -3.27
CA LYS A 65 6.03 19.67 -3.73
C LYS A 65 6.13 19.38 -5.23
N TYR A 66 6.46 20.41 -6.01
CA TYR A 66 6.80 20.27 -7.43
C TYR A 66 8.05 19.40 -7.57
N ASP A 67 7.87 18.11 -7.84
CA ASP A 67 8.96 17.24 -8.26
C ASP A 67 9.03 17.28 -9.79
N VAL A 68 9.98 18.07 -10.31
CA VAL A 68 10.14 18.32 -11.75
C VAL A 68 10.67 17.08 -12.47
N LEU A 69 11.20 16.09 -11.75
CA LEU A 69 11.93 14.96 -12.32
C LEU A 69 11.10 13.67 -12.43
N THR A 70 10.11 13.45 -11.58
CA THR A 70 9.28 12.23 -11.60
C THR A 70 7.95 12.54 -10.93
N THR A 71 6.85 12.43 -11.64
CA THR A 71 5.53 12.68 -11.05
C THR A 71 5.00 11.42 -10.37
N PRO A 72 4.12 11.56 -9.35
CA PRO A 72 3.34 10.44 -8.83
C PRO A 72 2.71 9.60 -9.95
N ASP A 73 2.17 10.23 -10.99
CA ASP A 73 1.53 9.55 -12.12
C ASP A 73 2.49 8.64 -12.89
N SER A 74 3.74 9.06 -13.10
CA SER A 74 4.73 8.23 -13.81
C SER A 74 5.04 6.95 -13.03
N PHE A 75 5.10 7.03 -11.70
CA PHE A 75 5.31 5.87 -10.85
C PHE A 75 4.12 4.91 -10.87
N LEU A 76 2.90 5.46 -10.76
CA LEU A 76 1.66 4.68 -10.71
C LEU A 76 1.31 4.01 -12.04
N ASN A 77 1.74 4.60 -13.17
CA ASN A 77 1.49 4.05 -14.50
C ASN A 77 2.64 3.17 -15.03
N ASP A 78 3.77 3.07 -14.32
CA ASP A 78 4.88 2.22 -14.73
C ASP A 78 4.52 0.73 -14.63
N ALA A 79 4.72 -0.01 -15.73
CA ALA A 79 4.33 -1.41 -15.82
C ALA A 79 5.16 -2.32 -14.88
N ASN A 80 6.43 -1.98 -14.62
CA ASN A 80 7.25 -2.75 -13.70
C ASN A 80 6.78 -2.57 -12.26
N ASN A 81 6.40 -1.35 -11.87
CA ASN A 81 5.83 -1.10 -10.55
C ASN A 81 4.50 -1.84 -10.35
N LYS A 82 3.61 -1.82 -11.36
CA LYS A 82 2.36 -2.59 -11.30
C LYS A 82 2.62 -4.09 -11.11
N ARG A 83 3.53 -4.66 -11.91
CA ARG A 83 3.94 -6.06 -11.77
C ARG A 83 4.53 -6.37 -10.39
N LEU A 84 5.39 -5.50 -9.86
CA LEU A 84 5.99 -5.68 -8.54
C LEU A 84 4.96 -5.62 -7.41
N ALA A 85 3.98 -4.72 -7.50
CA ALA A 85 2.86 -4.65 -6.56
C ALA A 85 2.04 -5.95 -6.60
N GLU A 86 1.69 -6.42 -7.80
CA GLU A 86 0.95 -7.68 -7.98
C GLU A 86 1.70 -8.87 -7.39
N GLU A 87 2.99 -9.03 -7.71
CA GLU A 87 3.81 -10.10 -7.15
C GLU A 87 3.89 -10.04 -5.61
N SER A 88 3.95 -8.84 -5.05
CA SER A 88 3.97 -8.66 -3.59
C SER A 88 2.66 -9.10 -2.94
N VAL A 89 1.52 -8.70 -3.53
CA VAL A 89 0.19 -9.09 -3.06
C VAL A 89 -0.02 -10.60 -3.17
N LEU A 90 0.34 -11.23 -4.28
CA LEU A 90 0.21 -12.68 -4.45
C LEU A 90 1.10 -13.45 -3.46
N ARG A 91 2.29 -12.95 -3.12
CA ARG A 91 3.12 -13.54 -2.07
C ARG A 91 2.49 -13.39 -0.69
N ALA A 92 1.97 -12.21 -0.36
CA ALA A 92 1.30 -11.95 0.90
C ALA A 92 0.04 -12.80 1.07
N LEU A 93 -0.79 -12.89 0.03
CA LEU A 93 -2.00 -13.72 0.00
C LEU A 93 -1.69 -15.18 0.35
N ARG A 94 -0.68 -15.78 -0.29
CA ARG A 94 -0.27 -17.17 -0.01
C ARG A 94 0.20 -17.40 1.43
N LEU A 95 0.67 -16.37 2.12
CA LEU A 95 1.07 -16.47 3.53
C LEU A 95 -0.15 -16.41 4.44
N VAL A 96 -1.08 -15.49 4.16
CA VAL A 96 -2.31 -15.31 4.94
C VAL A 96 -3.26 -16.49 4.76
N GLU A 97 -3.44 -17.00 3.53
CA GLU A 97 -4.29 -18.18 3.26
C GLU A 97 -3.84 -19.44 4.02
N LYS A 98 -2.55 -19.55 4.34
CA LYS A 98 -2.03 -20.68 5.10
C LYS A 98 -2.32 -20.58 6.60
N ASN A 99 -2.48 -19.37 7.13
CA ASN A 99 -2.71 -19.10 8.54
C ASN A 99 -3.61 -17.86 8.70
N PRO A 100 -4.91 -17.94 8.34
CA PRO A 100 -5.83 -16.84 8.53
C PRO A 100 -6.02 -16.58 10.03
N HIS A 101 -6.11 -15.31 10.42
CA HIS A 101 -6.33 -14.94 11.83
C HIS A 101 -7.78 -15.13 12.30
N HIS A 102 -8.72 -15.27 11.37
CA HIS A 102 -10.15 -15.39 11.67
C HIS A 102 -10.60 -16.84 11.92
#